data_AF-A0A392RXU9-F1
#
_entry.id   AF-A0A392RXU9-F1
#
_cell.length_a   1.000
_cell.length_b   1.000
_cell.length_c   1.000
_cell.angle_alpha   90.00
_cell.angle_beta   90.00
_cell.angle_gamma   90.00
#
_symmetry.space_group_name_H-M   'P 1'
#
loop_
_entity.id
_entity.type
_entity.pdbx_description
1 polymer ?
#
loop_
_entity_poly.entity_id
_entity_poly.type
_entity_poly.pdbx_seq_one_letter_code
_entity_poly.pdbx_strand_id
1 'polypeptide(L)' 'MSTLMVKELELIEEFRDLSLVCEVTPRSVKLGMLKLTNPFLEEIRKCQKTDRKMMEKLVLINEGKETDFGVDESGII' A
#
# COMPACT_ATOMS: atom_id res chain seq x y z
N MET A 1 -19.78 20.82 -14.63
CA MET A 1 -19.13 19.49 -14.75
C MET A 1 -20.19 18.44 -14.50
N SER A 2 -20.15 17.30 -15.20
CA SER A 2 -21.07 16.20 -14.93
C SER A 2 -20.73 15.58 -13.56
N THR A 3 -21.72 15.01 -12.89
CA THR A 3 -21.54 14.30 -11.61
C THR A 3 -20.51 13.16 -11.70
N LEU A 4 -20.32 12.59 -12.89
CA LEU A 4 -19.31 11.57 -13.16
C LEU A 4 -17.88 12.14 -13.10
N MET A 5 -17.66 13.32 -13.71
CA MET A 5 -16.34 13.97 -13.73
C MET A 5 -15.88 14.44 -12.34
N VAL A 6 -16.82 14.81 -11.47
CA VAL A 6 -16.50 15.22 -10.09
C VAL A 6 -15.99 14.02 -9.29
N LYS A 7 -16.64 12.85 -9.42
CA LYS A 7 -16.24 11.62 -8.74
C LYS A 7 -14.89 11.09 -9.22
N GLU A 8 -14.61 11.17 -10.52
CA GLU A 8 -13.29 10.80 -11.05
C GLU A 8 -12.18 11.69 -10.47
N LEU A 9 -12.44 12.99 -10.29
CA LEU A 9 -11.46 13.91 -9.74
C LEU A 9 -11.19 13.65 -8.24
N GLU A 10 -12.23 13.38 -7.45
CA GLU A 10 -12.10 13.00 -6.03
C GLU A 10 -11.27 11.72 -5.86
N LEU A 11 -11.54 10.68 -6.65
CA LEU A 11 -10.76 9.44 -6.66
C LEU A 11 -9.28 9.69 -7.01
N ILE A 12 -9.01 10.55 -7.99
CA ILE A 12 -7.64 10.92 -8.36
C ILE A 12 -6.92 11.68 -7.24
N GLU A 13 -7.63 12.49 -6.46
CA GLU A 13 -7.07 13.17 -5.29
C GLU A 13 -6.75 12.18 -4.16
N GLU A 14 -7.67 11.26 -3.83
CA GLU A 14 -7.42 10.22 -2.82
C GLU A 14 -6.20 9.36 -3.17
N PHE A 15 -6.02 8.99 -4.45
CA PHE A 15 -4.85 8.23 -4.88
C PHE A 15 -3.54 9.02 -4.81
N ARG A 16 -3.58 10.35 -4.95
CA ARG A 16 -2.39 11.21 -4.74
C ARG A 16 -1.98 11.25 -3.27
N ASP A 17 -2.94 11.29 -2.35
CA ASP A 17 -2.67 11.25 -0.90
C ASP A 17 -2.05 9.91 -0.47
N LEU A 18 -2.39 8.83 -1.16
CA LEU A 18 -1.81 7.49 -0.97
C LEU A 18 -0.39 7.32 -1.55
N SER A 19 0.23 8.38 -2.08
CA SER A 19 1.54 8.34 -2.76
C SER A 19 1.60 7.35 -3.94
N LEU A 20 0.45 7.10 -4.58
CA LEU A 20 0.37 6.26 -5.78
C LEU A 20 0.61 7.14 -7.01
N VAL A 21 1.44 6.65 -7.93
CA VAL A 21 1.54 7.18 -9.28
C VAL A 21 0.27 6.79 -10.03
N CYS A 22 -0.52 7.76 -10.47
CA CYS A 22 -1.74 7.53 -11.23
C CYS A 22 -1.57 8.03 -12.67
N GLU A 23 -1.68 7.14 -13.66
CA GLU A 23 -1.68 7.46 -15.08
C GLU A 23 -3.08 7.21 -15.65
N VAL A 24 -3.78 8.28 -16.04
CA VAL A 24 -5.10 8.19 -16.65
C VAL A 24 -4.95 8.13 -18.17
N THR A 25 -5.54 7.12 -18.78
CA THR A 25 -5.66 6.97 -20.24
C THR A 25 -7.13 7.04 -20.65
N PRO A 26 -7.48 7.35 -21.91
CA PRO A 26 -8.88 7.46 -22.33
C PRO A 26 -9.74 6.19 -22.13
N ARG A 27 -9.12 5.04 -21.85
CA ARG A 27 -9.81 3.74 -21.67
C ARG A 27 -9.52 3.05 -20.34
N SER A 28 -8.58 3.55 -19.53
CA SER A 28 -8.14 2.88 -18.31
C SER A 28 -7.40 3.83 -17.37
N VAL A 29 -7.33 3.46 -16.10
CA VAL A 29 -6.47 4.10 -15.10
C VAL A 29 -5.41 3.08 -14.68
N LYS A 30 -4.13 3.47 -14.74
CA LYS A 30 -3.03 2.67 -14.23
C LYS A 30 -2.56 3.27 -12.91
N LEU A 31 -2.44 2.42 -11.90
CA LEU A 31 -1.90 2.79 -10.58
C LEU A 31 -0.54 2.10 -10.42
N GLY A 32 0.50 2.87 -10.18
CA GLY A 32 1.84 2.40 -9.84
C GLY A 32 2.18 2.84 -8.42
N MET A 33 2.72 1.96 -7.59
CA MET A 33 3.15 2.33 -6.25
C MET A 33 4.58 2.89 -6.32
N LEU A 34 4.82 4.05 -5.69
CA LEU A 34 6.19 4.58 -5.54
C LEU A 34 6.99 3.60 -4.70
N LYS A 35 7.97 2.93 -5.33
CA LYS A 35 8.84 1.98 -4.64
C LYS A 35 9.89 2.76 -3.86
N LEU A 36 9.74 2.83 -2.54
CA LEU A 36 10.74 3.39 -1.64
C LEU A 36 11.98 2.49 -1.67
N THR A 37 13.04 2.94 -2.32
CA THR A 37 14.38 2.37 -2.15
C THR A 37 15.14 3.21 -1.13
N ASN A 38 15.92 2.58 -0.23
CA ASN A 38 16.84 3.18 0.77
C ASN A 38 16.36 3.04 2.25
N PRO A 39 17.06 3.55 3.30
CA PRO A 39 17.10 3.02 4.68
C PRO A 39 15.73 3.15 5.38
N PHE A 40 14.82 3.85 4.70
CA PHE A 40 13.38 3.77 4.73
C PHE A 40 12.84 2.44 5.28
N LEU A 41 13.11 1.41 4.47
CA LEU A 41 12.60 0.06 4.69
C LEU A 41 13.23 -0.61 5.92
N GLU A 42 14.47 -0.28 6.26
CA GLU A 42 15.10 -0.80 7.48
C GLU A 42 14.47 -0.20 8.74
N GLU A 43 14.10 1.08 8.72
CA GLU A 43 13.36 1.71 9.81
C GLU A 43 11.94 1.12 9.93
N ILE A 44 11.24 0.89 8.81
CA ILE A 44 9.95 0.18 8.82
C ILE A 44 10.11 -1.21 9.46
N ARG A 45 11.15 -1.96 9.07
CA ARG A 45 11.42 -3.29 9.63
C ARG A 45 11.70 -3.24 11.14
N LYS A 46 12.42 -2.23 11.62
CA LYS A 46 12.66 -2.01 13.07
C LYS A 46 11.35 -1.72 13.79
N CYS A 47 10.55 -0.79 13.27
CA CYS A 47 9.26 -0.43 13.84
C CYS A 47 8.30 -1.63 13.87
N GLN A 48 8.25 -2.44 12.80
CA GLN A 48 7.43 -3.65 12.71
C GLN A 48 7.77 -4.66 13.82
N LYS A 49 9.05 -4.86 14.14
CA LYS A 49 9.48 -5.75 15.23
C LYS A 49 9.03 -5.27 16.61
N THR A 50 8.86 -3.97 16.78
CA THR A 50 8.42 -3.37 18.04
C THR A 50 6.90 -3.19 18.13
N ASP A 51 6.20 -3.17 16.99
CA ASP A 51 4.76 -3.04 16.95
C ASP A 51 4.07 -4.38 17.23
N ARG A 52 3.29 -4.41 18.31
CA ARG A 52 2.64 -5.65 18.79
C ARG A 52 1.61 -6.19 17.81
N LYS A 53 0.85 -5.32 17.14
CA LYS A 53 -0.20 -5.73 16.18
C LYS A 53 0.42 -6.33 14.94
N MET A 54 1.53 -5.76 14.48
CA MET A 54 2.31 -6.31 13.38
C MET A 54 2.87 -7.69 13.72
N MET A 55 3.43 -7.87 14.92
CA MET A 55 3.91 -9.19 15.35
C MET A 55 2.78 -10.22 15.49
N GLU A 56 1.62 -9.83 16.00
CA GLU A 56 0.41 -10.68 16.03
C GLU A 56 0.00 -11.12 14.61
N LYS A 57 -0.05 -10.19 13.65
CA LYS A 57 -0.31 -10.51 12.24
C LYS A 57 0.74 -11.44 11.64
N LEU A 58 2.02 -11.22 11.94
CA LEU A 58 3.11 -12.06 11.44
C LEU A 58 2.97 -13.52 11.91
N VAL A 59 2.52 -13.73 13.15
CA VAL A 59 2.19 -15.06 13.67
C VAL A 59 1.02 -15.67 12.91
N LEU A 60 -0.06 -14.91 12.69
CA LEU A 60 -1.22 -15.40 11.94
C LEU A 60 -0.90 -15.75 10.48
N ILE A 61 0.00 -14.99 9.84
CA ILE A 61 0.51 -15.29 8.49
C ILE A 61 1.28 -16.62 8.51
N ASN A 62 2.18 -16.82 9.48
CA ASN A 62 2.94 -18.06 9.61
C ASN A 62 2.06 -19.29 9.93
N GLU A 63 0.95 -19.08 10.63
CA GLU A 63 -0.06 -20.11 10.88
C GLU A 63 -1.00 -20.36 9.69
N GLY A 64 -0.89 -19.57 8.62
CA GLY A 64 -1.75 -19.65 7.44
C GLY A 64 -3.19 -19.19 7.68
N LYS A 65 -3.43 -18.38 8.72
CA LYS A 65 -4.76 -17.87 9.09
C LYS A 65 -5.03 -16.46 8.60
N GLU A 66 -3.99 -15.68 8.30
CA GLU A 66 -4.11 -14.34 7.72
C GLU A 66 -4.09 -14.45 6.19
N THR A 67 -5.12 -13.91 5.54
CA THR A 67 -5.28 -13.96 4.07
C THR A 67 -5.15 -12.59 3.41
N ASP A 68 -5.28 -11.52 4.19
CA ASP A 68 -5.33 -10.17 3.66
C ASP A 68 -3.91 -9.57 3.49
N PHE A 69 -2.93 -10.11 4.21
CA PHE A 69 -1.56 -9.64 4.25
C PHE A 69 -0.57 -10.78 4.02
N GLY A 70 0.58 -10.48 3.42
CA GLY A 70 1.63 -11.45 3.13
C GLY A 70 3.00 -10.80 3.28
N VAL A 71 4.00 -11.60 3.68
CA VAL A 71 5.36 -11.09 3.85
C VAL A 71 6.07 -11.03 2.49
N ASP A 72 6.66 -9.89 2.17
CA ASP A 72 7.44 -9.70 0.96
C ASP A 72 8.85 -10.33 1.04
N GLU A 73 9.62 -10.25 -0.06
CA GLU A 73 11.01 -10.72 -0.13
C GLU A 73 11.95 -9.99 0.87
N SER A 74 11.53 -8.81 1.34
CA SER A 74 12.26 -7.96 2.28
C SER A 74 11.91 -8.27 3.74
N GLY A 75 10.96 -9.17 4.01
CA GLY A 75 10.51 -9.51 5.36
C GLY A 75 9.53 -8.50 5.99
N ILE A 76 8.90 -7.64 5.19
CA ILE A 76 7.89 -6.67 5.61
C ILE A 76 6.50 -7.23 5.29
N ILE A 77 5.53 -7.04 6.20
CA ILE A 77 4.11 -7.43 6.01
C ILE A 77 3.38 -6.39 5.16
#